data_AF-A0AAN4R5Q3-F1
#
_entry.id   AF-A0AAN4R5Q3-F1
#
_cell.length_a   1.000
_cell.length_b   1.000
_cell.length_c   1.000
_cell.angle_alpha   90.00
_cell.angle_beta   90.00
_cell.angle_gamma   90.00
#
_symmetry.space_group_name_H-M   'P 1'
#
loop_
_entity.id
_entity.type
_entity.pdbx_description
1 polymer ?
#
loop_
_entity_poly.entity_id
_entity_poly.type
_entity_poly.pdbx_seq_one_letter_code
_entity_poly.pdbx_strand_id
1 'polypeptide(L)'
;MPSINNLIRDTSHMSPASTLNAADIALLAGSDFEYHYKELPKFSDAEIRQYIERTRSMAAPIATGFSDEHNAEWFIRSYLALKLILASTLLANTALYARDHNLQAVGPYLSYYLMLNCCRAFNFTLPCVQWKGLKTIEATHSKILNTASDNLKRLSMSEERRCGSILRIAQEQRNLFSYRFPASGLSLFGPSLVDLDTAIDIARLFTDLTQLNLACLEGEILKRTSIAFSISEVDDMWHTLRYETAAQDLIDSDDYHRVGYFHRKYTRPTALIGMAREGLVEDFFGAWSSDNPVGFDPDVRNDLLLDLP
;
A
#
# COMPACT_ATOMS: atom_id res chain seq x y z
N MET A 1 1.24 26.78 -10.85
CA MET A 1 1.66 25.38 -10.62
C MET A 1 1.72 24.67 -11.97
N PRO A 2 2.66 23.76 -12.21
CA PRO A 2 2.64 22.96 -13.44
C PRO A 2 1.33 22.17 -13.51
N SER A 3 0.74 22.11 -14.70
CA SER A 3 -0.45 21.31 -14.97
C SER A 3 -0.14 19.83 -14.69
N ILE A 4 -1.05 19.09 -14.05
CA ILE A 4 -0.90 17.63 -13.89
C ILE A 4 -0.74 16.97 -15.26
N ASN A 5 -1.41 17.49 -16.29
CA ASN A 5 -1.26 17.01 -17.66
C ASN A 5 0.18 17.12 -18.17
N ASN A 6 0.99 18.08 -17.69
CA ASN A 6 2.40 18.16 -18.05
C ASN A 6 3.23 17.11 -17.31
N LEU A 7 2.88 16.79 -16.06
CA LEU A 7 3.52 15.72 -15.29
C LEU A 7 3.20 14.31 -15.84
N ILE A 8 2.00 14.14 -16.40
CA ILE A 8 1.59 12.90 -17.08
C ILE A 8 2.25 12.80 -18.46
N ARG A 9 2.40 13.92 -19.19
CA ARG A 9 2.98 13.94 -20.56
C ARG A 9 4.51 13.88 -20.62
N ASP A 10 5.23 14.21 -19.54
CA ASP A 10 6.70 14.08 -19.46
C ASP A 10 7.18 12.61 -19.48
N THR A 11 6.25 11.66 -19.60
CA THR A 11 6.49 10.24 -19.84
C THR A 11 6.94 9.93 -21.27
N SER A 12 7.07 10.90 -22.19
CA SER A 12 7.47 10.68 -23.60
C SER A 12 8.90 10.13 -23.81
N HIS A 13 9.65 9.87 -22.73
CA HIS A 13 10.77 8.93 -22.72
C HIS A 13 10.33 7.59 -22.12
N MET A 14 9.28 6.96 -22.70
CA MET A 14 8.88 5.62 -22.29
C MET A 14 9.96 4.65 -22.72
N SER A 15 10.67 4.08 -21.75
CA SER A 15 11.41 2.84 -21.98
C SER A 15 10.42 1.77 -22.45
N PRO A 16 10.83 0.80 -23.29
CA PRO A 16 9.91 -0.23 -23.74
C PRO A 16 9.26 -0.93 -22.54
N ALA A 17 7.95 -1.18 -22.64
CA ALA A 17 7.19 -1.92 -21.63
C ALA A 17 7.85 -3.28 -21.35
N SER A 18 7.70 -3.79 -20.14
CA SER A 18 8.42 -4.98 -19.70
C SER A 18 8.02 -6.19 -20.52
N THR A 19 9.00 -7.06 -20.77
CA THR A 19 8.77 -8.41 -21.29
C THR A 19 8.77 -9.47 -20.19
N LEU A 20 9.07 -9.08 -18.95
CA LEU A 20 9.03 -9.98 -17.79
C LEU A 20 7.58 -10.35 -17.48
N ASN A 21 7.31 -11.65 -17.37
CA ASN A 21 6.05 -12.14 -16.85
C ASN A 21 6.09 -12.31 -15.32
N ALA A 22 4.98 -12.76 -14.72
CA ALA A 22 4.87 -12.98 -13.28
C ALA A 22 5.92 -13.99 -12.75
N ALA A 23 6.20 -15.06 -13.49
CA ALA A 23 7.19 -16.08 -13.13
C ALA A 23 8.62 -15.51 -13.15
N ASP A 24 8.95 -14.67 -14.13
CA ASP A 24 10.25 -14.01 -14.20
C ASP A 24 10.48 -13.10 -12.98
N ILE A 25 9.47 -12.33 -12.59
CA ILE A 25 9.54 -11.44 -11.43
C ILE A 25 9.66 -12.24 -10.12
N ALA A 26 8.88 -13.32 -9.97
CA ALA A 26 8.95 -14.21 -8.81
C ALA A 26 10.35 -14.81 -8.66
N LEU A 27 10.91 -15.36 -9.75
CA LEU A 27 12.26 -15.90 -9.79
C LEU A 27 13.32 -14.86 -9.40
N LEU A 28 13.20 -13.63 -9.92
CA LEU A 28 14.12 -12.53 -9.60
C LEU A 28 14.03 -12.11 -8.12
N ALA A 29 12.82 -12.08 -7.55
CA ALA A 29 12.59 -11.81 -6.14
C ALA A 29 13.11 -12.96 -5.24
N GLY A 30 13.30 -14.16 -5.80
CA GLY A 30 13.64 -15.36 -5.06
C GLY A 30 12.43 -15.99 -4.36
N SER A 31 11.23 -15.73 -4.89
CA SER A 31 9.97 -16.28 -4.41
C SER A 31 9.44 -17.32 -5.41
N ASP A 32 8.77 -18.35 -4.90
CA ASP A 32 8.03 -19.31 -5.72
C ASP A 32 6.59 -18.84 -6.01
N PHE A 33 6.23 -17.64 -5.54
CA PHE A 33 4.89 -17.09 -5.67
C PHE A 33 4.77 -16.13 -6.86
N GLU A 34 4.02 -16.54 -7.88
CA GLU A 34 3.68 -15.71 -9.03
C GLU A 34 2.55 -14.74 -8.68
N TYR A 35 2.75 -13.45 -8.97
CA TYR A 35 1.76 -12.41 -8.77
C TYR A 35 1.60 -11.58 -10.05
N HIS A 36 0.36 -11.24 -10.38
CA HIS A 36 0.05 -10.39 -11.53
C HIS A 36 0.09 -8.91 -11.11
N TYR A 37 1.26 -8.32 -11.28
CA TYR A 37 1.49 -6.89 -11.00
C TYR A 37 0.74 -6.01 -12.00
N LYS A 38 -0.05 -5.04 -11.50
CA LYS A 38 -0.93 -4.21 -12.34
C LYS A 38 -0.18 -3.06 -13.03
N GLU A 39 0.84 -2.51 -12.38
CA GLU A 39 1.61 -1.34 -12.82
C GLU A 39 3.05 -1.68 -13.22
N LEU A 40 3.68 -2.69 -12.61
CA LEU A 40 5.05 -3.07 -12.98
C LEU A 40 5.27 -3.35 -14.48
N PRO A 41 4.33 -3.96 -15.23
CA PRO A 41 4.51 -4.19 -16.67
C PRO A 41 4.70 -2.91 -17.50
N LYS A 42 4.35 -1.74 -16.96
CA LYS A 42 4.55 -0.44 -17.63
C LYS A 42 6.01 0.05 -17.60
N PHE A 43 6.85 -0.57 -16.77
CA PHE A 43 8.28 -0.25 -16.63
C PHE A 43 9.15 -1.11 -17.52
N SER A 44 10.41 -0.72 -17.72
CA SER A 44 11.36 -1.57 -18.43
C SER A 44 11.90 -2.72 -17.57
N ASP A 45 12.32 -3.80 -18.21
CA ASP A 45 12.97 -4.93 -17.54
C ASP A 45 14.18 -4.48 -16.70
N ALA A 46 14.91 -3.47 -17.16
CA ALA A 46 16.06 -2.91 -16.47
C ALA A 46 15.68 -2.22 -15.15
N GLU A 47 14.60 -1.41 -15.16
CA GLU A 47 14.09 -0.74 -13.96
C GLU A 47 13.59 -1.75 -12.94
N ILE A 48 12.83 -2.77 -13.38
CA ILE A 48 12.30 -3.83 -12.50
C ILE A 48 13.45 -4.65 -11.89
N ARG A 49 14.39 -5.12 -12.70
CA ARG A 49 15.56 -5.87 -12.22
C ARG A 49 16.39 -5.07 -11.24
N GLN A 50 16.64 -3.79 -11.53
CA GLN A 50 17.36 -2.89 -10.64
C GLN A 50 16.62 -2.69 -9.31
N TYR A 51 15.30 -2.52 -9.34
CA TYR A 51 14.50 -2.39 -8.13
C TYR A 51 14.62 -3.64 -7.25
N ILE A 52 14.47 -4.83 -7.85
CA ILE A 52 14.56 -6.11 -7.15
C ILE A 52 15.94 -6.32 -6.55
N GLU A 53 17.01 -6.12 -7.33
CA GLU A 53 18.40 -6.30 -6.86
C GLU A 53 18.71 -5.39 -5.66
N ARG A 54 18.31 -4.12 -5.74
CA ARG A 54 18.46 -3.17 -4.64
C ARG A 54 17.64 -3.60 -3.42
N THR A 55 16.40 -4.02 -3.62
CA THR A 55 15.52 -4.44 -2.52
C THR A 55 16.06 -5.68 -1.81
N ARG A 56 16.49 -6.69 -2.57
CA ARG A 56 17.14 -7.90 -2.03
C ARG A 56 18.44 -7.60 -1.30
N SER A 57 19.29 -6.72 -1.84
CA SER A 57 20.54 -6.36 -1.14
C SER A 57 20.29 -5.67 0.20
N MET A 58 19.20 -4.91 0.35
CA MET A 58 18.79 -4.34 1.63
C MET A 58 18.07 -5.34 2.55
N ALA A 59 17.39 -6.35 1.99
CA ALA A 59 16.73 -7.42 2.75
C ALA A 59 17.73 -8.47 3.25
N ALA A 60 18.84 -8.69 2.53
CA ALA A 60 19.85 -9.70 2.86
C ALA A 60 20.42 -9.57 4.30
N PRO A 61 20.76 -8.39 4.82
CA PRO A 61 21.15 -8.22 6.22
C PRO A 61 20.06 -8.59 7.22
N ILE A 62 18.78 -8.28 6.92
CA ILE A 62 17.63 -8.61 7.77
C ILE A 62 17.46 -10.13 7.84
N ALA A 63 17.56 -10.80 6.69
CA ALA A 63 17.46 -12.25 6.61
C ALA A 63 18.65 -12.98 7.27
N THR A 64 19.79 -12.30 7.46
CA THR A 64 20.98 -12.87 8.09
C THR A 64 20.82 -12.84 9.60
N GLY A 65 20.52 -13.99 10.20
CA GLY A 65 20.20 -14.08 11.63
C GLY A 65 18.74 -13.74 11.94
N PHE A 66 17.83 -13.97 10.98
CA PHE A 66 16.39 -13.83 11.18
C PHE A 66 15.95 -14.66 12.39
N SER A 67 15.12 -14.08 13.25
CA SER A 67 14.67 -14.65 14.53
C SER A 67 13.17 -14.45 14.72
N ASP A 68 12.62 -14.98 15.82
CA ASP A 68 11.21 -14.82 16.17
C ASP A 68 10.85 -13.33 16.40
N GLU A 69 11.76 -12.52 16.93
CA GLU A 69 11.55 -11.08 17.11
C GLU A 69 11.47 -10.36 15.76
N HIS A 70 12.34 -10.72 14.80
CA HIS A 70 12.26 -10.20 13.44
C HIS A 70 10.94 -10.63 12.77
N ASN A 71 10.52 -11.88 13.01
CA ASN A 71 9.27 -12.40 12.48
C ASN A 71 8.05 -11.65 13.03
N ALA A 72 8.03 -11.35 14.33
CA ALA A 72 6.99 -10.54 14.95
C ALA A 72 6.95 -9.11 14.38
N GLU A 73 8.10 -8.45 14.22
CA GLU A 73 8.16 -7.12 13.58
C GLU A 73 7.59 -7.15 12.15
N TRP A 74 8.07 -8.08 11.33
CA TRP A 74 7.65 -8.16 9.93
C TRP A 74 6.23 -8.66 9.76
N PHE A 75 5.71 -9.43 10.70
CA PHE A 75 4.29 -9.71 10.80
C PHE A 75 3.47 -8.43 10.96
N ILE A 76 3.79 -7.59 11.95
CA ILE A 76 3.06 -6.33 12.21
C ILE A 76 3.11 -5.43 10.97
N ARG A 77 4.30 -5.27 10.37
CA ARG A 77 4.48 -4.48 9.14
C ARG A 77 3.59 -4.98 8.00
N SER A 78 3.58 -6.29 7.77
CA SER A 78 2.84 -6.91 6.67
C SER A 78 1.33 -6.86 6.91
N TYR A 79 0.88 -7.10 8.14
CA TYR A 79 -0.52 -6.98 8.53
C TYR A 79 -1.05 -5.55 8.36
N LEU A 80 -0.32 -4.55 8.86
CA LEU A 80 -0.69 -3.15 8.70
C LEU A 80 -0.68 -2.72 7.23
N ALA A 81 0.30 -3.20 6.44
CA ALA A 81 0.36 -2.94 5.01
C ALA A 81 -0.88 -3.52 4.28
N LEU A 82 -1.22 -4.78 4.55
CA LEU A 82 -2.42 -5.42 3.98
C LEU A 82 -3.68 -4.63 4.35
N LYS A 83 -3.87 -4.32 5.63
CA LYS A 83 -5.04 -3.59 6.11
C LYS A 83 -5.19 -2.22 5.43
N LEU A 84 -4.07 -1.50 5.24
CA LEU A 84 -4.08 -0.22 4.53
C LEU A 84 -4.44 -0.36 3.05
N ILE A 85 -4.01 -1.44 2.39
CA ILE A 85 -4.36 -1.72 0.99
C ILE A 85 -5.84 -2.12 0.85
N LEU A 86 -6.38 -2.92 1.76
CA LEU A 86 -7.82 -3.23 1.81
C LEU A 86 -8.64 -1.95 2.05
N ALA A 87 -8.22 -1.11 3.01
CA ALA A 87 -8.83 0.19 3.24
C ALA A 87 -8.75 1.10 2.00
N SER A 88 -7.61 1.15 1.30
CA SER A 88 -7.48 1.90 0.05
C SER A 88 -8.38 1.38 -1.05
N THR A 89 -8.58 0.08 -1.14
CA THR A 89 -9.48 -0.55 -2.10
C THR A 89 -10.92 -0.13 -1.83
N LEU A 90 -11.35 -0.20 -0.55
CA LEU A 90 -12.65 0.30 -0.11
C LEU A 90 -12.83 1.79 -0.43
N LEU A 91 -11.82 2.63 -0.16
CA LEU A 91 -11.85 4.06 -0.47
C LEU A 91 -11.95 4.32 -1.97
N ALA A 92 -11.26 3.53 -2.78
CA ALA A 92 -11.32 3.62 -4.24
C ALA A 92 -12.71 3.26 -4.76
N ASN A 93 -13.30 2.16 -4.28
CA ASN A 93 -14.66 1.75 -4.63
C ASN A 93 -15.69 2.79 -4.17
N THR A 94 -15.51 3.33 -2.96
CA THR A 94 -16.32 4.44 -2.45
C THR A 94 -16.22 5.67 -3.36
N ALA A 95 -15.02 6.00 -3.85
CA ALA A 95 -14.81 7.13 -4.74
C ALA A 95 -15.44 6.92 -6.12
N LEU A 96 -15.39 5.69 -6.63
CA LEU A 96 -16.03 5.30 -7.88
C LEU A 96 -17.55 5.43 -7.75
N TYR A 97 -18.13 4.87 -6.68
CA TYR A 97 -19.55 5.02 -6.37
C TYR A 97 -19.95 6.50 -6.21
N ALA A 98 -19.16 7.28 -5.48
CA ALA A 98 -19.39 8.71 -5.29
C ALA A 98 -19.35 9.48 -6.61
N ARG A 99 -18.42 9.15 -7.52
CA ARG A 99 -18.35 9.72 -8.87
C ARG A 99 -19.63 9.42 -9.66
N ASP A 100 -20.07 8.18 -9.64
CA ASP A 100 -21.23 7.71 -10.41
C ASP A 100 -22.56 8.28 -9.86
N HIS A 101 -22.60 8.67 -8.59
CA HIS A 101 -23.76 9.24 -7.90
C HIS A 101 -23.67 10.76 -7.65
N ASN A 102 -22.74 11.45 -8.33
CA ASN A 102 -22.57 12.91 -8.24
C ASN A 102 -22.26 13.42 -6.81
N LEU A 103 -21.56 12.64 -6.00
CA LEU A 103 -21.06 12.99 -4.67
C LEU A 103 -19.62 13.53 -4.74
N GLN A 104 -19.33 14.43 -5.67
CA GLN A 104 -17.96 14.84 -5.99
C GLN A 104 -17.21 15.56 -4.85
N ALA A 105 -17.94 16.08 -3.85
CA ALA A 105 -17.37 16.78 -2.71
C ALA A 105 -16.39 15.91 -1.88
N VAL A 106 -16.57 14.58 -1.88
CA VAL A 106 -15.68 13.66 -1.16
C VAL A 106 -14.45 13.23 -1.98
N GLY A 107 -14.43 13.52 -3.28
CA GLY A 107 -13.38 13.09 -4.21
C GLY A 107 -11.95 13.40 -3.74
N PRO A 108 -11.60 14.67 -3.42
CA PRO A 108 -10.26 15.01 -2.95
C PRO A 108 -9.83 14.26 -1.69
N TYR A 109 -10.78 14.00 -0.77
CA TYR A 109 -10.50 13.26 0.45
C TYR A 109 -10.19 11.79 0.14
N LEU A 110 -11.04 11.13 -0.63
CA LEU A 110 -10.89 9.71 -0.97
C LEU A 110 -9.63 9.47 -1.83
N SER A 111 -9.42 10.30 -2.85
CA SER A 111 -8.22 10.25 -3.72
C SER A 111 -6.92 10.47 -2.94
N TYR A 112 -6.92 11.34 -1.94
CA TYR A 112 -5.74 11.54 -1.10
C TYR A 112 -5.48 10.36 -0.18
N TYR A 113 -6.51 9.89 0.54
CA TYR A 113 -6.34 8.86 1.55
C TYR A 113 -6.05 7.47 0.95
N LEU A 114 -6.58 7.12 -0.23
CA LEU A 114 -6.16 5.86 -0.87
C LEU A 114 -4.66 5.88 -1.19
N MET A 115 -4.16 7.00 -1.74
CA MET A 115 -2.73 7.11 -2.10
C MET A 115 -1.85 7.14 -0.85
N LEU A 116 -2.25 7.87 0.19
CA LEU A 116 -1.53 7.96 1.46
C LEU A 116 -1.41 6.58 2.12
N ASN A 117 -2.50 5.82 2.17
CA ASN A 117 -2.51 4.49 2.76
C ASN A 117 -1.59 3.53 2.00
N CYS A 118 -1.60 3.54 0.66
CA CYS A 118 -0.68 2.73 -0.13
C CYS A 118 0.78 3.18 0.00
N CYS A 119 1.07 4.49 0.09
CA CYS A 119 2.41 4.99 0.41
C CYS A 119 2.90 4.47 1.78
N ARG A 120 1.99 4.42 2.76
CA ARG A 120 2.31 3.93 4.11
C ARG A 120 2.53 2.41 4.12
N ALA A 121 1.70 1.64 3.41
CA ALA A 121 1.89 0.21 3.20
C ALA A 121 3.26 -0.09 2.56
N PHE A 122 3.61 0.68 1.52
CA PHE A 122 4.91 0.63 0.88
C PHE A 122 6.04 0.88 1.89
N ASN A 123 5.97 1.96 2.66
CA ASN A 123 6.97 2.28 3.67
C ASN A 123 7.15 1.18 4.74
N PHE A 124 6.07 0.50 5.15
CA PHE A 124 6.16 -0.59 6.12
C PHE A 124 6.93 -1.79 5.59
N THR A 125 6.89 -2.02 4.28
CA THR A 125 7.56 -3.17 3.65
C THR A 125 8.98 -2.86 3.16
N LEU A 126 9.44 -1.61 3.28
CA LEU A 126 10.79 -1.23 2.88
C LEU A 126 11.86 -1.80 3.82
N PRO A 127 12.81 -2.62 3.32
CA PRO A 127 13.89 -3.13 4.15
C PRO A 127 14.80 -2.04 4.75
N CYS A 128 14.92 -0.89 4.07
CA CYS A 128 15.72 0.24 4.55
C CYS A 128 15.01 1.12 5.58
N VAL A 129 13.72 0.91 5.85
CA VAL A 129 12.98 1.67 6.86
C VAL A 129 13.08 0.94 8.19
N GLN A 130 13.81 1.55 9.13
CA GLN A 130 13.97 1.01 10.48
C GLN A 130 12.64 1.01 11.25
N TRP A 131 12.34 -0.10 11.93
CA TRP A 131 11.22 -0.17 12.87
C TRP A 131 11.59 0.52 14.18
N LYS A 132 10.67 1.34 14.67
CA LYS A 132 10.80 2.10 15.91
C LYS A 132 9.53 1.96 16.76
N GLY A 133 8.85 0.81 16.66
CA GLY A 133 7.57 0.55 17.32
C GLY A 133 6.50 1.56 16.91
N LEU A 134 5.74 2.05 17.89
CA LEU A 134 4.67 3.04 17.70
C LEU A 134 5.11 4.28 16.91
N LYS A 135 6.36 4.74 17.04
CA LYS A 135 6.86 5.90 16.28
C LYS A 135 6.89 5.68 14.77
N THR A 136 7.04 4.43 14.31
CA THR A 136 6.93 4.10 12.88
C THR A 136 5.48 4.18 12.40
N ILE A 137 4.54 3.88 13.29
CA ILE A 137 3.11 3.91 13.02
C ILE A 137 2.60 5.36 13.04
N GLU A 138 2.99 6.16 14.02
CA GLU A 138 2.59 7.56 14.21
C GLU A 138 3.26 8.56 13.23
N ALA A 139 3.89 8.05 12.17
CA ALA A 139 4.54 8.87 11.16
C ALA A 139 3.55 9.89 10.57
N THR A 140 3.97 11.16 10.52
CA THR A 140 3.14 12.23 9.94
C THR A 140 2.90 12.00 8.45
N HIS A 141 1.81 12.55 7.92
CA HIS A 141 1.48 12.43 6.49
C HIS A 141 2.65 12.88 5.60
N SER A 142 3.27 14.03 5.90
CA SER A 142 4.42 14.52 5.13
C SER A 142 5.62 13.56 5.22
N LYS A 143 5.87 12.94 6.39
CA LYS A 143 6.94 11.95 6.51
C LYS A 143 6.65 10.70 5.69
N ILE A 144 5.40 10.24 5.66
CA ILE A 144 4.96 9.09 4.85
C ILE A 144 5.20 9.37 3.36
N LEU A 145 4.68 10.50 2.87
CA LEU A 145 4.76 10.87 1.46
C LEU A 145 6.22 11.06 1.00
N ASN A 146 7.03 11.79 1.77
CA ASN A 146 8.44 12.01 1.45
C ASN A 146 9.21 10.68 1.44
N THR A 147 9.03 9.84 2.46
CA THR A 147 9.71 8.54 2.51
C THR A 147 9.31 7.66 1.32
N ALA A 148 8.03 7.61 0.97
CA ALA A 148 7.56 6.81 -0.17
C ALA A 148 8.14 7.32 -1.49
N SER A 149 8.03 8.63 -1.74
CA SER A 149 8.55 9.29 -2.94
C SER A 149 10.06 9.12 -3.10
N ASP A 150 10.84 9.40 -2.06
CA ASP A 150 12.31 9.30 -2.08
C ASP A 150 12.79 7.88 -2.40
N ASN A 151 11.99 6.87 -2.07
CA ASN A 151 12.29 5.47 -2.27
C ASN A 151 11.81 4.94 -3.64
N LEU A 152 10.96 5.67 -4.37
CA LEU A 152 10.60 5.36 -5.76
C LEU A 152 11.77 5.53 -6.73
N LYS A 153 12.78 6.35 -6.40
CA LYS A 153 13.99 6.48 -7.23
C LYS A 153 14.74 5.17 -7.43
N ARG A 154 14.48 4.16 -6.58
CA ARG A 154 15.03 2.81 -6.76
C ARG A 154 14.46 2.12 -7.99
N LEU A 155 13.22 2.44 -8.36
CA LEU A 155 12.56 2.01 -9.57
C LEU A 155 12.94 2.96 -10.71
N SER A 156 12.62 4.25 -10.56
CA SER A 156 12.96 5.27 -11.55
C SER A 156 12.93 6.68 -10.98
N MET A 157 13.86 7.54 -11.43
CA MET A 157 13.90 8.97 -11.05
C MET A 157 12.70 9.74 -11.61
N SER A 158 12.13 9.31 -12.74
CA SER A 158 10.93 9.93 -13.31
C SER A 158 9.73 9.72 -12.39
N GLU A 159 9.54 8.51 -11.88
CA GLU A 159 8.45 8.18 -10.98
C GLU A 159 8.53 8.86 -9.62
N GLU A 160 9.73 8.99 -9.06
CA GLU A 160 9.96 9.78 -7.85
C GLU A 160 9.44 11.22 -8.04
N ARG A 161 9.78 11.88 -9.15
CA ARG A 161 9.32 13.25 -9.43
C ARG A 161 7.82 13.31 -9.73
N ARG A 162 7.31 12.39 -10.53
CA ARG A 162 5.90 12.33 -10.96
C ARG A 162 4.99 12.09 -9.76
N CYS A 163 5.18 10.96 -9.08
CA CYS A 163 4.39 10.58 -7.91
C CYS A 163 4.56 11.59 -6.78
N GLY A 164 5.79 12.02 -6.47
CA GLY A 164 6.04 13.02 -5.42
C GLY A 164 5.30 14.33 -5.65
N SER A 165 5.25 14.80 -6.89
CA SER A 165 4.50 16.02 -7.25
C SER A 165 2.99 15.83 -7.11
N ILE A 166 2.44 14.72 -7.61
CA ILE A 166 1.00 14.43 -7.55
C ILE A 166 0.53 14.24 -6.11
N LEU A 167 1.29 13.50 -5.28
CA LEU A 167 0.98 13.28 -3.87
C LEU A 167 0.92 14.60 -3.08
N ARG A 168 1.84 15.53 -3.36
CA ARG A 168 1.83 16.86 -2.74
C ARG A 168 0.63 17.68 -3.18
N ILE A 169 0.30 17.67 -4.47
CA ILE A 169 -0.88 18.37 -4.99
C ILE A 169 -2.16 17.78 -4.36
N ALA A 170 -2.29 16.45 -4.28
CA ALA A 170 -3.44 15.80 -3.65
C ALA A 170 -3.58 16.18 -2.16
N GLN A 171 -2.47 16.25 -1.42
CA GLN A 171 -2.48 16.71 -0.04
C GLN A 171 -3.01 18.15 0.09
N GLU A 172 -2.55 19.06 -0.78
CA GLU A 172 -3.00 20.45 -0.82
C GLU A 172 -4.50 20.55 -1.15
N GLN A 173 -4.98 19.78 -2.14
CA GLN A 173 -6.39 19.73 -2.54
C GLN A 173 -7.30 19.21 -1.42
N ARG A 174 -6.92 18.09 -0.79
CA ARG A 174 -7.63 17.54 0.36
C ARG A 174 -7.68 18.54 1.51
N ASN A 175 -6.57 19.18 1.85
CA ASN A 175 -6.53 20.18 2.91
C ASN A 175 -7.46 21.37 2.61
N LEU A 176 -7.48 21.85 1.36
CA LEU A 176 -8.38 22.94 0.98
C LEU A 176 -9.84 22.57 1.21
N PHE A 177 -10.24 21.36 0.86
CA PHE A 177 -11.61 20.85 1.07
C PHE A 177 -11.90 20.50 2.53
N SER A 178 -10.91 20.18 3.35
CA SER A 178 -11.13 19.96 4.79
C SER A 178 -11.31 21.25 5.60
N TYR A 179 -10.67 22.35 5.20
CA TYR A 179 -10.58 23.56 6.05
C TYR A 179 -11.24 24.82 5.46
N ARG A 180 -11.37 24.92 4.13
CA ARG A 180 -11.91 26.13 3.48
C ARG A 180 -13.13 25.86 2.60
N PHE A 181 -13.20 24.68 1.99
CA PHE A 181 -14.33 24.19 1.20
C PHE A 181 -14.83 25.23 0.16
N PRO A 182 -14.10 25.40 -0.96
CA PRO A 182 -14.37 26.49 -1.91
C PRO A 182 -15.75 26.35 -2.57
N ALA A 183 -16.49 27.46 -2.67
CA ALA A 183 -17.84 27.50 -3.25
C ALA A 183 -17.89 27.15 -4.75
N SER A 184 -16.77 27.30 -5.47
CA SER A 184 -16.65 26.87 -6.88
C SER A 184 -16.43 25.36 -7.04
N GLY A 185 -16.35 24.61 -5.93
CA GLY A 185 -16.12 23.16 -5.95
C GLY A 185 -14.81 22.79 -6.64
N LEU A 186 -14.80 21.62 -7.31
CA LEU A 186 -13.60 21.07 -7.95
C LEU A 186 -13.11 21.89 -9.14
N SER A 187 -13.98 22.71 -9.75
CA SER A 187 -13.61 23.56 -10.88
C SER A 187 -12.47 24.54 -10.56
N LEU A 188 -12.28 24.87 -9.28
CA LEU A 188 -11.19 25.71 -8.80
C LEU A 188 -9.81 25.19 -9.23
N PHE A 189 -9.64 23.87 -9.29
CA PHE A 189 -8.34 23.26 -9.59
C PHE A 189 -8.06 23.18 -11.09
N GLY A 190 -9.09 23.27 -11.93
CA GLY A 190 -8.98 23.13 -13.38
C GLY A 190 -8.09 21.95 -13.79
N PRO A 191 -7.04 22.17 -14.62
CA PRO A 191 -6.16 21.11 -15.10
C PRO A 191 -5.17 20.57 -14.05
N SER A 192 -5.20 21.12 -12.83
CA SER A 192 -4.37 20.63 -11.72
C SER A 192 -5.13 19.69 -10.79
N LEU A 193 -6.42 19.41 -11.03
CA LEU A 193 -7.20 18.45 -10.24
C LEU A 193 -6.55 17.07 -10.34
N VAL A 194 -6.25 16.44 -9.20
CA VAL A 194 -5.85 15.03 -9.19
C VAL A 194 -7.12 14.22 -9.36
N ASP A 195 -7.30 13.66 -10.56
CA ASP A 195 -8.44 12.80 -10.83
C ASP A 195 -8.30 11.43 -10.15
N LEU A 196 -9.42 10.72 -10.05
CA LEU A 196 -9.50 9.43 -9.37
C LEU A 196 -8.68 8.35 -10.07
N ASP A 197 -8.62 8.34 -11.40
CA ASP A 197 -7.93 7.28 -12.15
C ASP A 197 -6.41 7.43 -11.95
N THR A 198 -5.89 8.65 -11.99
CA THR A 198 -4.51 8.98 -11.60
C THR A 198 -4.19 8.54 -10.17
N ALA A 199 -5.13 8.76 -9.23
CA ALA A 199 -4.95 8.36 -7.85
C ALA A 199 -4.92 6.83 -7.67
N ILE A 200 -5.75 6.10 -8.42
CA ILE A 200 -5.77 4.64 -8.46
C ILE A 200 -4.47 4.09 -9.05
N ASP A 201 -3.97 4.65 -10.16
CA ASP A 201 -2.72 4.19 -10.78
C ASP A 201 -1.52 4.34 -9.83
N ILE A 202 -1.42 5.48 -9.12
CA ILE A 202 -0.38 5.67 -8.10
C ILE A 202 -0.55 4.69 -6.93
N ALA A 203 -1.79 4.49 -6.46
CA ALA A 203 -2.06 3.53 -5.39
C ALA A 203 -1.72 2.09 -5.78
N ARG A 204 -1.99 1.69 -7.02
CA ARG A 204 -1.61 0.39 -7.58
C ARG A 204 -0.11 0.22 -7.66
N LEU A 205 0.63 1.26 -8.11
CA LEU A 205 2.09 1.20 -8.17
C LEU A 205 2.69 0.95 -6.78
N PHE A 206 2.24 1.69 -5.78
CA PHE A 206 2.70 1.45 -4.41
C PHE A 206 2.26 0.08 -3.87
N THR A 207 1.09 -0.44 -4.26
CA THR A 207 0.61 -1.77 -3.88
C THR A 207 1.50 -2.87 -4.48
N ASP A 208 1.78 -2.80 -5.78
CA ASP A 208 2.69 -3.70 -6.49
C ASP A 208 4.09 -3.72 -5.85
N LEU A 209 4.63 -2.54 -5.54
CA LEU A 209 5.95 -2.45 -4.90
C LEU A 209 5.93 -2.97 -3.46
N THR A 210 4.81 -2.81 -2.74
CA THR A 210 4.62 -3.38 -1.39
C THR A 210 4.66 -4.91 -1.44
N GLN A 211 3.93 -5.50 -2.38
CA GLN A 211 3.92 -6.94 -2.66
C GLN A 211 5.34 -7.43 -3.03
N LEU A 212 6.02 -6.73 -3.95
CA LEU A 212 7.35 -7.10 -4.41
C LEU A 212 8.42 -7.02 -3.31
N ASN A 213 8.33 -6.04 -2.42
CA ASN A 213 9.25 -5.90 -1.28
C ASN A 213 9.18 -7.12 -0.35
N LEU A 214 7.96 -7.58 -0.04
CA LEU A 214 7.76 -8.75 0.80
C LEU A 214 8.23 -10.03 0.11
N ALA A 215 7.98 -10.18 -1.19
CA ALA A 215 8.51 -11.30 -1.96
C ALA A 215 10.06 -11.34 -1.95
N CYS A 216 10.72 -10.18 -2.08
CA CYS A 216 12.18 -10.09 -1.97
C CYS A 216 12.70 -10.46 -0.59
N LEU A 217 12.00 -10.05 0.48
CA LEU A 217 12.37 -10.39 1.85
C LEU A 217 12.19 -11.89 2.11
N GLU A 218 11.04 -12.45 1.75
CA GLU A 218 10.75 -13.88 1.86
C GLU A 218 11.82 -14.71 1.13
N GLY A 219 12.17 -14.33 -0.11
CA GLY A 219 13.22 -15.01 -0.87
C GLY A 219 14.59 -14.96 -0.22
N GLU A 220 14.97 -13.82 0.39
CA GLU A 220 16.24 -13.74 1.13
C GLU A 220 16.25 -14.58 2.42
N ILE A 221 15.09 -14.72 3.10
CA ILE A 221 14.95 -15.59 4.28
C ILE A 221 15.06 -17.06 3.85
N LEU A 222 14.30 -17.48 2.83
CA LEU A 222 14.26 -18.86 2.33
C LEU A 222 15.62 -19.34 1.81
N LYS A 223 16.41 -18.44 1.23
CA LYS A 223 17.78 -18.74 0.81
C LYS A 223 18.71 -19.14 1.97
N ARG A 224 18.41 -18.71 3.20
CA ARG A 224 19.27 -18.89 4.38
C ARG A 224 18.74 -19.94 5.35
N THR A 225 17.42 -20.10 5.44
CA THR A 225 16.80 -21.01 6.40
C THR A 225 15.43 -21.47 5.92
N SER A 226 15.09 -22.71 6.25
CA SER A 226 13.76 -23.31 6.07
C SER A 226 12.99 -23.44 7.38
N ILE A 227 13.56 -22.98 8.50
CA ILE A 227 12.95 -23.03 9.82
C ILE A 227 11.70 -22.13 9.87
N ALA A 228 10.66 -22.60 10.54
CA ALA A 228 9.49 -21.79 10.87
C ALA A 228 9.76 -20.97 12.13
N PHE A 229 9.38 -19.70 12.10
CA PHE A 229 9.51 -18.77 13.22
C PHE A 229 8.19 -18.66 13.97
N SER A 230 8.28 -18.41 15.27
CA SER A 230 7.12 -18.02 16.08
C SER A 230 6.94 -16.51 16.06
N ILE A 231 5.82 -16.03 16.57
CA ILE A 231 5.64 -14.61 16.89
C ILE A 231 5.87 -14.51 18.41
N SER A 232 7.02 -13.95 18.81
CA SER A 232 7.36 -13.69 20.22
C SER A 232 6.39 -12.67 20.86
N GLU A 233 6.21 -12.69 22.20
CA GLU A 233 5.23 -11.82 22.90
C GLU A 233 5.19 -10.38 22.37
N VAL A 234 3.97 -9.95 22.05
CA VAL A 234 3.70 -8.87 21.10
C VAL A 234 3.04 -7.66 21.75
N ASP A 235 3.62 -7.15 22.84
CA ASP A 235 3.08 -5.96 23.51
C ASP A 235 2.92 -4.78 22.53
N ASP A 236 3.91 -4.57 21.66
CA ASP A 236 3.85 -3.54 20.62
C ASP A 236 2.67 -3.74 19.65
N MET A 237 2.33 -4.97 19.29
CA MET A 237 1.24 -5.28 18.34
C MET A 237 -0.11 -4.95 18.94
N TRP A 238 -0.36 -5.26 20.21
CA TRP A 238 -1.64 -4.94 20.84
C TRP A 238 -1.86 -3.43 20.95
N HIS A 239 -0.79 -2.66 21.20
CA HIS A 239 -0.86 -1.21 21.13
C HIS A 239 -1.16 -0.69 19.71
N THR A 240 -0.79 -1.42 18.65
CA THR A 240 -1.15 -1.04 17.27
C THR A 240 -2.64 -1.23 16.93
N LEU A 241 -3.36 -2.05 17.69
CA LEU A 241 -4.79 -2.36 17.50
C LEU A 241 -5.70 -1.62 18.49
N ARG A 242 -5.10 -0.85 19.41
CA ARG A 242 -5.82 0.07 20.30
C ARG A 242 -5.95 1.42 19.64
N TYR A 243 -7.19 1.88 19.55
CA TYR A 243 -7.53 3.22 19.09
C TYR A 243 -7.76 4.10 20.31
N GLU A 244 -6.65 4.62 20.84
CA GLU A 244 -6.71 5.61 21.91
C GLU A 244 -7.10 6.98 21.33
N THR A 245 -8.28 7.44 21.70
CA THR A 245 -8.75 8.80 21.42
C THR A 245 -8.81 9.58 22.73
N ALA A 246 -8.87 10.92 22.64
CA ALA A 246 -9.03 11.76 23.83
C ALA A 246 -10.31 11.44 24.65
N ALA A 247 -11.29 10.75 24.05
CA ALA A 247 -12.57 10.44 24.68
C ALA A 247 -12.73 8.95 25.06
N GLN A 248 -12.05 8.04 24.37
CA GLN A 248 -12.29 6.60 24.45
C GLN A 248 -11.03 5.81 24.10
N ASP A 249 -10.81 4.69 24.79
CA ASP A 249 -9.88 3.63 24.38
C ASP A 249 -10.72 2.52 23.74
N LEU A 250 -10.58 2.35 22.42
CA LEU A 250 -11.34 1.37 21.65
C LEU A 250 -10.43 0.25 21.19
N ILE A 251 -10.92 -0.99 21.29
CA ILE A 251 -10.28 -2.17 20.71
C ILE A 251 -11.21 -2.70 19.64
N ASP A 252 -10.71 -2.82 18.42
CA ASP A 252 -11.41 -3.51 17.34
C ASP A 252 -11.30 -5.02 17.58
N SER A 253 -12.43 -5.67 17.89
CA SER A 253 -12.47 -7.09 18.20
C SER A 253 -12.11 -7.97 17.00
N ASP A 254 -12.39 -7.51 15.78
CA ASP A 254 -12.14 -8.27 14.55
C ASP A 254 -10.65 -8.25 14.24
N ASP A 255 -10.00 -7.09 14.38
CA ASP A 255 -8.54 -6.98 14.36
C ASP A 255 -7.90 -7.89 15.43
N TYR A 256 -8.41 -7.85 16.67
CA TYR A 256 -7.89 -8.66 17.77
C TYR A 256 -7.96 -10.16 17.45
N HIS A 257 -9.11 -10.62 16.94
CA HIS A 257 -9.31 -12.01 16.54
C HIS A 257 -8.39 -12.43 15.39
N ARG A 258 -8.26 -11.60 14.35
CA ARG A 258 -7.41 -11.88 13.17
C ARG A 258 -5.94 -11.95 13.54
N VAL A 259 -5.47 -11.01 14.34
CA VAL A 259 -4.10 -11.00 14.81
C VAL A 259 -3.83 -12.21 15.70
N GLY A 260 -4.77 -12.59 16.58
CA GLY A 260 -4.69 -13.83 17.33
C GLY A 260 -4.62 -15.08 16.44
N TYR A 261 -5.33 -15.09 15.30
CA TYR A 261 -5.23 -16.16 14.31
C TYR A 261 -3.83 -16.24 13.68
N PHE A 262 -3.29 -15.10 13.21
CA PHE A 262 -1.96 -15.05 12.62
C PHE A 262 -0.86 -15.38 13.63
N HIS A 263 -0.96 -14.93 14.87
CA HIS A 263 -0.04 -15.29 15.95
C HIS A 263 0.16 -16.82 16.06
N ARG A 264 -0.88 -17.61 15.81
CA ARG A 264 -0.82 -19.08 15.87
C ARG A 264 -0.31 -19.76 14.59
N LYS A 265 -0.30 -19.07 13.45
CA LYS A 265 -0.16 -19.67 12.11
C LYS A 265 0.92 -19.04 11.24
N TYR A 266 1.33 -17.82 11.53
CA TYR A 266 2.28 -17.06 10.73
C TYR A 266 3.70 -17.49 11.09
N THR A 267 4.41 -18.04 10.12
CA THR A 267 5.71 -18.67 10.33
C THR A 267 6.89 -17.89 9.74
N ARG A 268 6.61 -16.90 8.87
CA ARG A 268 7.59 -16.04 8.20
C ARG A 268 6.87 -14.94 7.39
N PRO A 269 7.58 -13.85 7.05
CA PRO A 269 7.16 -12.92 6.00
C PRO A 269 6.79 -13.64 4.72
N THR A 270 5.65 -13.24 4.17
CA THR A 270 5.15 -13.71 2.89
C THR A 270 4.52 -12.55 2.13
N ALA A 271 4.34 -12.72 0.83
CA ALA A 271 3.57 -11.81 -0.02
C ALA A 271 2.20 -11.45 0.59
N LEU A 272 1.73 -10.21 0.39
CA LEU A 272 0.47 -9.72 0.99
C LEU A 272 -0.73 -10.59 0.64
N ILE A 273 -0.79 -11.05 -0.61
CA ILE A 273 -1.87 -11.92 -1.06
C ILE A 273 -1.91 -13.27 -0.33
N GLY A 274 -0.75 -13.76 0.15
CA GLY A 274 -0.69 -14.94 1.02
C GLY A 274 -1.30 -14.71 2.41
N MET A 275 -1.42 -13.44 2.83
CA MET A 275 -2.12 -13.02 4.06
C MET A 275 -3.60 -12.68 3.81
N ALA A 276 -3.95 -12.20 2.61
CA ALA A 276 -5.30 -11.80 2.23
C ALA A 276 -6.20 -13.01 1.94
N ARG A 277 -6.49 -13.81 2.97
CA ARG A 277 -7.38 -14.99 2.86
C ARG A 277 -8.84 -14.56 2.70
N GLU A 278 -9.63 -15.39 2.01
CA GLU A 278 -11.07 -15.21 1.74
C GLU A 278 -11.83 -14.67 2.96
N GLY A 279 -11.85 -15.39 4.09
CA GLY A 279 -12.57 -14.92 5.28
C GLY A 279 -12.10 -13.57 5.85
N LEU A 280 -10.80 -13.23 5.73
CA LEU A 280 -10.32 -11.90 6.15
C LEU A 280 -10.83 -10.80 5.22
N VAL A 281 -10.82 -11.08 3.91
CA VAL A 281 -11.28 -10.17 2.87
C VAL A 281 -12.79 -9.95 3.00
N GLU A 282 -13.57 -11.02 3.08
CA GLU A 282 -15.03 -10.99 3.27
C GLU A 282 -15.41 -10.24 4.53
N ASP A 283 -14.82 -10.57 5.68
CA ASP A 283 -15.13 -9.88 6.94
C ASP A 283 -14.75 -8.38 6.86
N PHE A 284 -13.64 -8.03 6.18
CA PHE A 284 -13.20 -6.64 6.09
C PHE A 284 -14.14 -5.79 5.24
N PHE A 285 -14.51 -6.26 4.04
CA PHE A 285 -15.40 -5.52 3.15
C PHE A 285 -16.86 -5.62 3.61
N GLY A 286 -17.30 -6.79 4.07
CA GLY A 286 -18.64 -7.04 4.59
C GLY A 286 -19.03 -6.13 5.76
N ALA A 287 -18.08 -5.69 6.58
CA ALA A 287 -18.30 -4.70 7.64
C ALA A 287 -18.81 -3.34 7.13
N TRP A 288 -18.65 -3.05 5.84
CA TRP A 288 -19.09 -1.82 5.18
C TRP A 288 -20.28 -2.04 4.25
N SER A 289 -20.78 -3.27 4.17
CA SER A 289 -21.97 -3.60 3.38
C SER A 289 -23.22 -2.99 4.03
N SER A 290 -24.23 -2.72 3.21
CA SER A 290 -25.54 -2.24 3.69
C SER A 290 -26.62 -3.22 3.26
N ASP A 291 -27.65 -3.37 4.08
CA ASP A 291 -28.85 -4.15 3.72
C ASP A 291 -29.66 -3.53 2.56
N ASN A 292 -29.27 -2.35 2.07
CA ASN A 292 -29.92 -1.68 0.96
C ASN A 292 -29.40 -2.23 -0.39
N PRO A 293 -30.24 -2.89 -1.20
CA PRO A 293 -29.82 -3.52 -2.45
C PRO A 293 -29.42 -2.52 -3.57
N VAL A 294 -29.66 -1.23 -3.36
CA VAL A 294 -29.27 -0.14 -4.29
C VAL A 294 -28.10 0.68 -3.70
N GLY A 295 -27.60 0.29 -2.54
CA GLY A 295 -26.52 0.98 -1.84
C GLY A 295 -25.14 0.73 -2.44
N PHE A 296 -24.13 1.33 -1.80
CA PHE A 296 -22.75 0.99 -2.07
C PHE A 296 -22.48 -0.47 -1.70
N ASP A 297 -21.91 -1.22 -2.64
CA ASP A 297 -21.46 -2.59 -2.46
C ASP A 297 -19.92 -2.59 -2.34
N PRO A 298 -19.36 -2.91 -1.15
CA PRO A 298 -17.91 -2.90 -0.92
C PRO A 298 -17.16 -4.02 -1.64
N ASP A 299 -17.85 -5.09 -2.06
CA ASP A 299 -17.26 -6.24 -2.74
C ASP A 299 -17.08 -6.00 -4.24
N VAL A 300 -17.79 -5.00 -4.80
CA VAL A 300 -17.62 -4.61 -6.20
C VAL A 300 -16.22 -4.08 -6.44
N ARG A 301 -15.45 -4.76 -7.29
CA ARG A 301 -14.04 -4.44 -7.61
C ARG A 301 -13.13 -4.43 -6.38
N ASN A 302 -13.31 -5.38 -5.47
CA ASN A 302 -12.35 -5.61 -4.39
C ASN A 302 -10.95 -6.03 -4.91
N ASP A 303 -10.83 -6.39 -6.18
CA ASP A 303 -9.59 -6.68 -6.90
C ASP A 303 -8.86 -5.43 -7.44
N LEU A 304 -9.34 -4.21 -7.15
CA LEU A 304 -8.86 -3.00 -7.83
C LEU A 304 -7.37 -2.74 -7.61
N LEU A 305 -6.86 -2.94 -6.39
CA LEU A 305 -5.46 -2.67 -6.02
C LEU A 305 -4.62 -3.94 -5.87
N LEU A 306 -5.17 -4.96 -5.22
CA LEU A 306 -4.54 -6.27 -4.99
C LEU A 306 -5.44 -7.34 -5.61
N ASP A 307 -4.88 -8.35 -6.27
CA ASP A 307 -5.65 -9.45 -6.87
C ASP A 307 -6.18 -10.40 -5.78
N LEU A 308 -7.22 -9.97 -5.05
CA LEU A 308 -7.82 -10.70 -3.93
C LEU A 308 -8.49 -12.01 -4.38
N PRO A 309 -8.54 -13.04 -3.51
CA PRO A 309 -9.26 -14.29 -3.77
C PRO A 309 -10.78 -14.09 -3.83
#